data_AF-A0A945R1H3-F1
#
_entry.id   AF-A0A945R1H3-F1
#
_cell.length_a   1.000
_cell.length_b   1.000
_cell.length_c   1.000
_cell.angle_alpha   90.00
_cell.angle_beta   90.00
_cell.angle_gamma   90.00
#
_symmetry.space_group_name_H-M   'P 1'
#
loop_
_entity.id
_entity.type
_entity.pdbx_description
1 polymer ?
#
loop_
_entity_poly.entity_id
_entity_poly.type
_entity_poly.pdbx_seq_one_letter_code
_entity_poly.pdbx_strand_id
1 'polypeptide(L)'
;VEDYTLETLKETKTITRDEQPCVWSYAYWRKDFTSQRQLMNGQTGKMSAVSFERLLPIAVSAQNMDPARALAEAETPIGSTGTRYKLINQDQTIFVDYSPFGDWIGLQVDLAPNRVLTYRLRATL
;
A
#
# COMPACT_ATOMS: atom_id res chain seq x y z
N VAL A 1 3.44 28.07 -16.91
CA VAL A 1 3.91 26.92 -16.11
C VAL A 1 3.05 26.94 -14.86
N GLU A 2 2.24 25.90 -14.64
CA GLU A 2 1.38 25.81 -13.47
C GLU A 2 2.18 25.12 -12.36
N ASP A 3 2.58 25.89 -11.37
CA ASP A 3 3.26 25.39 -10.17
C ASP A 3 2.22 25.12 -9.08
N TYR A 4 2.40 24.07 -8.29
CA TYR A 4 1.59 23.82 -7.10
C TYR A 4 2.47 23.79 -5.86
N THR A 5 1.96 24.41 -4.80
CA THR A 5 2.64 24.45 -3.51
C THR A 5 2.20 23.24 -2.70
N LEU A 6 3.16 22.42 -2.25
CA LEU A 6 2.91 21.42 -1.23
C LEU A 6 3.11 22.10 0.13
N GLU A 7 1.98 22.47 0.74
CA GLU A 7 1.95 22.89 2.13
C GLU A 7 1.76 21.67 3.03
N THR A 8 2.74 21.43 3.88
CA THR A 8 2.65 20.43 4.95
C THR A 8 2.58 21.13 6.29
N LEU A 9 2.13 20.44 7.34
CA LEU A 9 2.05 21.01 8.69
C LEU A 9 3.42 21.46 9.26
N LYS A 10 4.54 21.08 8.62
CA LYS A 10 5.90 21.37 9.08
C LYS A 10 6.69 22.27 8.13
N GLU A 11 6.37 22.27 6.84
CA GLU A 11 7.17 22.94 5.83
C GLU A 11 6.33 23.25 4.59
N THR A 12 6.63 24.39 3.98
CA THR A 12 6.12 24.77 2.66
C THR A 12 7.21 24.54 1.64
N LYS A 13 6.97 23.64 0.68
CA LYS A 13 7.90 23.38 -0.41
C LYS A 13 7.20 23.56 -1.74
N THR A 14 7.75 24.43 -2.59
CA THR A 14 7.31 24.57 -3.97
C THR A 14 7.88 23.40 -4.78
N ILE A 15 7.00 22.66 -5.46
CA ILE A 15 7.37 21.58 -6.39
C ILE A 15 6.72 21.92 -7.73
N THR A 16 7.52 21.92 -8.79
CA THR A 16 7.01 22.19 -10.13
C THR A 16 6.29 20.96 -10.69
N ARG A 17 5.34 21.16 -11.62
CA ARG A 17 4.62 20.04 -12.25
C ARG A 17 5.53 19.09 -13.02
N ASP A 18 6.62 19.61 -13.57
CA ASP A 18 7.60 18.79 -14.29
C ASP A 18 8.41 17.90 -13.34
N GLU A 19 8.62 18.32 -12.09
CA GLU A 19 9.31 17.52 -11.08
C GLU A 19 8.41 16.42 -10.51
N GLN A 20 7.09 16.63 -10.42
CA GLN A 20 6.21 15.67 -9.73
C GLN A 20 4.76 15.67 -10.24
N PRO A 21 4.48 15.29 -11.50
CA PRO A 21 3.26 15.62 -12.24
C PRO A 21 1.93 15.34 -11.53
N CYS A 22 1.88 14.37 -10.62
CA CYS A 22 0.82 14.20 -9.65
C CYS A 22 1.41 13.72 -8.30
N VAL A 23 0.86 14.21 -7.18
CA VAL A 23 1.18 13.71 -5.83
C VAL A 23 0.17 12.62 -5.45
N TRP A 24 0.69 11.48 -5.01
CA TRP A 24 -0.12 10.31 -4.65
C TRP A 24 0.00 10.02 -3.15
N SER A 25 -1.07 9.59 -2.51
CA SER A 25 -1.09 9.20 -1.10
C SER A 25 -1.49 7.74 -0.89
N TYR A 26 -1.26 7.23 0.32
CA TYR A 26 -1.54 5.85 0.76
C TYR A 26 -3.05 5.51 0.93
N ALA A 27 -3.94 6.15 0.18
CA ALA A 27 -5.40 6.05 0.40
C ALA A 27 -6.21 5.56 -0.80
N TYR A 28 -5.67 5.62 -2.02
CA TYR A 28 -6.50 5.50 -3.23
C TYR A 28 -6.37 4.18 -3.99
N TRP A 29 -5.39 3.33 -3.66
CA TRP A 29 -5.16 1.97 -4.21
C TRP A 29 -5.69 1.76 -5.64
N ARG A 30 -5.33 2.69 -6.53
CA ARG A 30 -5.72 2.62 -7.94
C ARG A 30 -4.77 1.66 -8.65
N LYS A 31 -5.24 1.00 -9.71
CA LYS A 31 -4.46 -0.03 -10.44
C LYS A 31 -3.08 0.44 -10.92
N ASP A 32 -2.92 1.74 -11.18
CA ASP A 32 -1.70 2.39 -11.67
C ASP A 32 -0.72 2.79 -10.55
N PHE A 33 -1.02 2.48 -9.28
CA PHE A 33 -0.17 2.83 -8.14
C PHE A 33 1.25 2.25 -8.20
N THR A 34 1.46 1.14 -8.90
CA THR A 34 2.79 0.51 -9.03
C THR A 34 3.76 1.31 -9.89
N SER A 35 3.27 2.29 -10.67
CA SER A 35 4.12 3.21 -11.43
C SER A 35 4.79 4.27 -10.56
N GLN A 36 4.34 4.42 -9.31
CA GLN A 36 4.81 5.46 -8.40
C GLN A 36 6.17 5.09 -7.81
N ARG A 37 7.04 6.09 -7.64
CA ARG A 37 8.34 5.95 -6.95
C ARG A 37 8.37 6.65 -5.60
N GLN A 38 7.40 7.53 -5.35
CA GLN A 38 7.22 8.24 -4.10
C GLN A 38 5.74 8.33 -3.77
N LEU A 39 5.41 8.27 -2.49
CA LEU A 39 4.07 8.52 -1.98
C LEU A 39 4.14 9.53 -0.83
N MET A 40 3.14 10.40 -0.77
CA MET A 40 2.90 11.35 0.29
C MET A 40 2.16 10.68 1.44
N ASN A 41 2.67 10.86 2.66
CA ASN A 41 1.90 10.61 3.85
C ASN A 41 0.79 11.68 3.95
N GLY A 42 -0.48 11.27 3.83
CA GLY A 42 -1.62 12.20 3.84
C GLY A 42 -1.84 12.95 5.16
N GLN A 43 -1.23 12.51 6.27
CA GLN A 43 -1.33 13.17 7.57
C GLN A 43 -0.23 14.22 7.77
N THR A 44 0.98 13.95 7.28
CA THR A 44 2.16 14.79 7.53
C THR A 44 2.64 15.56 6.31
N GLY A 45 2.18 15.21 5.11
CA GLY A 45 2.67 15.74 3.85
C GLY A 45 4.08 15.28 3.45
N LYS A 46 4.74 14.45 4.28
CA LYS A 46 6.09 13.94 3.99
C LYS A 46 6.05 13.00 2.78
N MET A 47 6.96 13.23 1.83
CA MET A 47 7.21 12.32 0.72
C MET A 47 8.15 11.19 1.15
N SER A 48 7.78 9.95 0.84
CA SER A 48 8.60 8.76 1.07
C SER A 48 8.81 7.99 -0.22
N ALA A 49 10.04 7.54 -0.45
CA ALA A 49 10.33 6.60 -1.53
C ALA A 49 9.60 5.27 -1.29
N VAL A 50 9.06 4.70 -2.36
CA VAL A 50 8.36 3.42 -2.32
C VAL A 50 8.84 2.52 -3.43
N SER A 51 8.74 1.22 -3.20
CA SER A 51 8.93 0.19 -4.22
C SER A 51 7.79 -0.82 -4.14
N PHE A 52 7.49 -1.44 -5.28
CA PHE A 52 6.39 -2.38 -5.41
C PHE A 52 6.90 -3.70 -5.95
N GLU A 53 6.52 -4.78 -5.29
CA GLU A 53 6.80 -6.15 -5.70
C GLU A 53 5.47 -6.87 -5.92
N ARG A 54 5.30 -7.50 -7.09
CA ARG A 54 4.14 -8.36 -7.33
C ARG A 54 4.40 -9.71 -6.66
N LEU A 55 3.53 -10.10 -5.74
CA LEU A 55 3.58 -11.41 -5.12
C LEU A 55 2.74 -12.39 -5.94
N LEU A 56 3.36 -13.49 -6.35
CA LEU A 56 2.64 -14.60 -6.95
C LEU A 56 1.76 -15.27 -5.87
N PRO A 57 0.61 -15.84 -6.23
CA PRO A 57 -0.19 -16.65 -5.32
C PRO A 57 0.58 -17.95 -5.04
N ILE A 58 1.49 -17.89 -4.08
CA ILE A 58 2.18 -19.05 -3.54
C ILE A 58 1.54 -19.34 -2.18
N ALA A 59 1.32 -20.61 -1.86
CA ALA A 59 0.93 -21.00 -0.51
C ALA A 59 1.99 -20.46 0.47
N VAL A 60 1.63 -19.40 1.20
CA VAL A 60 2.56 -18.72 2.08
C VAL A 60 2.92 -19.68 3.20
N SER A 61 4.18 -20.13 3.27
CA SER A 61 4.61 -20.98 4.37
C SER A 61 4.66 -20.16 5.66
N ALA A 62 3.74 -20.43 6.59
CA ALA A 62 3.61 -19.75 7.88
C ALA A 62 4.82 -19.90 8.81
N GLN A 63 5.78 -20.76 8.46
CA GLN A 63 6.76 -21.33 9.38
C GLN A 63 7.77 -20.32 9.96
N ASN A 64 7.91 -19.13 9.38
CA ASN A 64 8.82 -18.06 9.84
C ASN A 64 8.13 -16.69 9.98
N MET A 65 6.80 -16.64 10.08
CA MET A 65 6.06 -15.39 10.23
C MET A 65 5.74 -15.04 11.68
N ASP A 66 5.64 -13.74 11.96
CA ASP A 66 5.03 -13.23 13.18
C ASP A 66 3.60 -13.83 13.36
N PRO A 67 3.18 -14.23 14.57
CA PRO A 67 1.90 -14.91 14.79
C PRO A 67 0.68 -14.09 14.34
N ALA A 68 0.68 -12.78 14.59
CA ALA A 68 -0.42 -11.90 14.16
C ALA A 68 -0.48 -11.82 12.63
N ARG A 69 0.69 -11.84 11.97
CA ARG A 69 0.78 -11.91 10.52
C ARG A 69 0.30 -13.26 9.98
N ALA A 70 0.70 -14.37 10.57
CA ALA A 70 0.25 -15.70 10.15
C ALA A 70 -1.28 -15.83 10.23
N LEU A 71 -1.90 -15.28 11.28
CA LEU A 71 -3.36 -15.25 11.41
C LEU A 71 -4.01 -14.39 10.31
N ALA A 72 -3.50 -13.18 10.06
CA ALA A 72 -4.03 -12.31 9.01
C ALA A 72 -3.88 -12.92 7.59
N GLU A 73 -2.79 -13.66 7.33
CA GLU A 73 -2.61 -14.41 6.08
C GLU A 73 -3.60 -15.56 5.96
N ALA A 74 -3.86 -16.30 7.04
CA ALA A 74 -4.85 -17.39 7.04
C ALA A 74 -6.29 -16.90 6.82
N GLU A 75 -6.62 -15.70 7.28
CA GLU A 75 -7.90 -15.03 7.03
C GLU A 75 -8.00 -14.40 5.63
N THR A 76 -6.89 -14.36 4.89
CA THR A 76 -6.90 -13.85 3.51
C THR A 76 -7.56 -14.91 2.63
N PRO A 77 -8.66 -14.60 1.90
CA PRO A 77 -9.40 -15.59 1.14
C PRO A 77 -8.51 -16.34 0.13
N ILE A 78 -8.24 -17.61 0.43
CA ILE A 78 -7.48 -18.52 -0.43
C ILE A 78 -8.40 -18.89 -1.60
N GLY A 79 -8.09 -18.38 -2.80
CA GLY A 79 -8.90 -18.63 -4.00
C GLY A 79 -9.15 -17.39 -4.87
N SER A 80 -8.75 -16.20 -4.41
CA SER A 80 -8.71 -15.04 -5.30
C SER A 80 -7.64 -15.29 -6.38
N THR A 81 -8.06 -15.50 -7.63
CA THR A 81 -7.20 -15.44 -8.83
C THR A 81 -6.66 -14.02 -9.10
N GLY A 82 -6.77 -13.13 -8.10
CA GLY A 82 -6.35 -11.76 -8.13
C GLY A 82 -4.84 -11.58 -8.01
N THR A 83 -4.43 -10.33 -7.85
CA THR A 83 -3.02 -9.95 -7.72
C THR A 83 -2.76 -9.32 -6.38
N ARG A 84 -1.69 -9.77 -5.71
CA ARG A 84 -1.18 -9.14 -4.50
C ARG A 84 0.10 -8.36 -4.80
N TYR A 85 0.20 -7.17 -4.23
CA TYR A 85 1.41 -6.36 -4.27
C TYR A 85 1.92 -6.11 -2.87
N LYS A 86 3.24 -6.14 -2.72
CA LYS A 86 3.97 -5.69 -1.54
C LYS A 86 4.57 -4.32 -1.85
N LEU A 87 4.08 -3.31 -1.15
CA LEU A 87 4.64 -1.97 -1.10
C LEU A 87 5.64 -1.91 0.06
N ILE A 88 6.87 -1.53 -0.26
CA ILE A 88 7.95 -1.38 0.71
C ILE A 88 8.35 0.09 0.74
N ASN A 89 8.33 0.68 1.93
CA ASN A 89 8.97 1.96 2.21
C ASN A 89 9.98 1.79 3.38
N GLN A 90 10.63 2.87 3.81
CA GLN A 90 11.63 2.80 4.88
C GLN A 90 11.07 2.34 6.24
N ASP A 91 9.80 2.62 6.50
CA ASP A 91 9.20 2.51 7.83
C ASP A 91 8.18 1.37 7.93
N GLN A 92 7.64 0.90 6.80
CA GLN A 92 6.43 0.10 6.72
C GLN A 92 6.44 -0.84 5.51
N THR A 93 5.84 -2.01 5.71
CA THR A 93 5.47 -2.92 4.63
C THR A 93 3.94 -2.99 4.55
N ILE A 94 3.42 -2.71 3.37
CA ILE A 94 1.98 -2.72 3.08
C ILE A 94 1.73 -3.75 1.99
N PHE A 95 0.71 -4.58 2.19
CA PHE A 95 0.24 -5.53 1.19
C PHE A 95 -1.12 -5.07 0.68
N VAL A 96 -1.30 -5.10 -0.64
CA VAL A 96 -2.53 -4.67 -1.30
C VAL A 96 -3.02 -5.79 -2.20
N ASP A 97 -4.27 -6.16 -2.02
CA ASP A 97 -4.93 -7.25 -2.74
C ASP A 97 -5.94 -6.69 -3.73
N TYR A 98 -5.87 -7.17 -4.97
CA TYR A 98 -6.80 -6.82 -6.04
C TYR A 98 -7.54 -8.04 -6.55
N SER A 99 -8.80 -7.87 -6.96
CA SER A 99 -9.59 -8.87 -7.67
C SER A 99 -8.96 -9.19 -9.04
N PRO A 100 -9.37 -10.29 -9.70
CA PRO A 100 -8.97 -10.57 -11.09
C PRO A 100 -9.37 -9.47 -12.08
N PHE A 101 -10.41 -8.70 -11.74
CA PHE A 101 -10.90 -7.57 -12.54
C PHE A 101 -10.19 -6.25 -12.23
N GLY A 102 -9.31 -6.23 -11.22
CA GLY A 102 -8.51 -5.07 -10.84
C GLY A 102 -9.14 -4.19 -9.76
N ASP A 103 -10.21 -4.65 -9.10
CA ASP A 103 -10.82 -3.95 -7.97
C ASP A 103 -9.98 -4.13 -6.71
N TRP A 104 -9.85 -3.09 -5.91
CA TRP A 104 -9.22 -3.22 -4.59
C TRP A 104 -10.12 -4.01 -3.64
N ILE A 105 -9.61 -5.11 -3.10
CA ILE A 105 -10.38 -6.04 -2.24
C ILE A 105 -9.78 -6.22 -0.84
N GLY A 106 -8.56 -5.73 -0.62
CA GLY A 106 -7.92 -5.87 0.68
C GLY A 106 -6.62 -5.12 0.85
N LEU A 107 -6.29 -4.87 2.10
CA LEU A 107 -5.02 -4.27 2.51
C LEU A 107 -4.57 -4.86 3.84
N GLN A 108 -3.27 -5.01 4.01
CA GLN A 108 -2.66 -5.45 5.25
C GLN A 108 -1.39 -4.64 5.51
N VAL A 109 -1.18 -4.18 6.75
CA VAL A 109 -0.03 -3.35 7.14
C VAL A 109 0.64 -3.92 8.37
N ASP A 110 1.96 -4.07 8.31
CA ASP A 110 2.78 -4.27 9.50
C ASP A 110 2.93 -2.95 10.26
N LEU A 111 2.47 -2.92 11.51
CA LEU A 111 2.57 -1.72 12.35
C LEU A 111 3.75 -1.82 13.32
N ALA A 112 3.65 -2.75 14.25
CA ALA A 112 4.65 -3.03 15.28
C ALA A 112 4.71 -4.55 15.48
N PRO A 113 5.71 -5.10 16.18
CA PRO A 113 5.75 -6.53 16.48
C PRO A 113 4.42 -7.01 17.06
N ASN A 114 3.92 -8.15 16.57
CA ASN A 114 2.63 -8.73 16.93
C ASN A 114 1.40 -7.82 16.70
N ARG A 115 1.49 -6.83 15.79
CA ARG A 115 0.36 -5.98 15.39
C ARG A 115 0.28 -5.82 13.88
N VAL A 116 -0.85 -6.26 13.34
CA VAL A 116 -1.19 -6.16 11.92
C VAL A 116 -2.54 -5.46 11.79
N LEU A 117 -2.62 -4.46 10.91
CA LEU A 117 -3.89 -3.86 10.51
C LEU A 117 -4.35 -4.50 9.21
N THR A 118 -5.58 -5.00 9.19
CA THR A 118 -6.15 -5.69 8.02
C THR A 118 -7.47 -5.04 7.63
N TYR A 119 -7.59 -4.70 6.36
CA TYR A 119 -8.84 -4.34 5.69
C TYR A 119 -9.19 -5.42 4.68
N ARG A 120 -10.46 -5.85 4.69
CA ARG A 120 -10.99 -6.80 3.73
C ARG A 120 -12.35 -6.31 3.25
N LEU A 121 -12.62 -6.52 1.97
CA LEU A 121 -13.97 -6.40 1.45
C LEU A 121 -14.85 -7.43 2.19
N ARG A 122 -15.94 -6.97 2.80
CA ARG A 122 -16.91 -7.88 3.41
C ARG A 122 -17.56 -8.70 2.30
N ALA A 123 -17.58 -10.02 2.45
CA ALA A 123 -18.46 -10.86 1.65
C ALA A 123 -19.89 -10.35 1.85
N THR A 124 -20.57 -10.05 0.75
CA THR A 124 -22.01 -9.76 0.78
C THR A 124 -22.69 -11.07 1.15
N LEU A 125 -23.49 -11.04 2.23
CA LEU A 125 -24.30 -12.19 2.68
C LEU A 125 -25.35 -12.57 1.64
#